data_AF-A0AAV9RDI5-F1
#
_entry.id   AF-A0AAV9RDI5-F1
#
_cell.length_a   1.000
_cell.length_b   1.000
_cell.length_c   1.000
_cell.angle_alpha   90.00
_cell.angle_beta   90.00
_cell.angle_gamma   90.00
#
_symmetry.space_group_name_H-M   'P 1'
#
loop_
_entity.id
_entity.type
_entity.pdbx_description
1 polymer ?
#
loop_
_entity_poly.entity_id
_entity_poly.type
_entity_poly.pdbx_seq_one_letter_code
_entity_poly.pdbx_strand_id
1 'polypeptide(L)'
;MLLSVCRQTLGEKSFHCSSSYRAVPQALRPKPIRVSNKTGIPLDVLPSRGLTAKQAERMTRINDSDLPRVSTQARSKEESKEERKARKQAIKEERKERREEKKANKEAFKEEKARQEKQMLNLRTNIQGLKL
;
A
#
# COMPACT_ATOMS: atom_id res chain seq x y z
N MET A 1 -23.68 -7.21 -50.72
CA MET A 1 -23.33 -6.07 -51.60
C MET A 1 -21.85 -5.78 -51.40
N LEU A 2 -21.15 -5.67 -52.53
CA LEU A 2 -19.71 -5.44 -52.66
C LEU A 2 -19.25 -4.13 -52.00
N LEU A 3 -17.99 -4.13 -51.55
CA LEU A 3 -16.90 -3.17 -51.85
C LEU A 3 -15.77 -3.44 -50.84
N SER A 4 -14.68 -4.13 -51.20
CA SER A 4 -13.46 -3.57 -51.82
C SER A 4 -12.89 -2.42 -50.96
N VAL A 5 -11.65 -2.42 -50.46
CA VAL A 5 -10.40 -2.60 -51.20
C VAL A 5 -9.27 -2.96 -50.21
N CYS A 6 -8.51 -3.96 -50.60
CA CYS A 6 -7.16 -4.27 -50.14
C CYS A 6 -6.18 -3.16 -50.56
N ARG A 7 -5.45 -2.54 -49.61
CA ARG A 7 -4.19 -1.84 -49.95
C ARG A 7 -3.28 -1.68 -48.73
N GLN A 8 -2.35 -2.62 -48.57
CA GLN A 8 -0.93 -2.30 -48.46
C GLN A 8 -0.12 -3.57 -48.67
N THR A 9 0.75 -3.47 -49.67
CA THR A 9 1.69 -4.47 -50.14
C THR A 9 2.91 -4.57 -49.23
N LEU A 10 3.64 -5.67 -49.43
CA LEU A 10 5.05 -5.93 -49.12
C LEU A 10 5.33 -6.59 -47.78
N GLY A 11 5.68 -7.87 -47.87
CA GLY A 11 6.38 -8.58 -46.81
C GLY A 11 6.06 -10.06 -46.80
N GLU A 12 6.73 -10.82 -47.67
CA GLU A 12 6.88 -12.26 -47.49
C GLU A 12 7.43 -12.50 -46.08
N LYS A 13 6.62 -13.11 -45.22
CA LYS A 13 7.04 -13.84 -44.01
C LYS A 13 5.83 -14.59 -43.51
N SER A 14 5.75 -15.85 -43.90
CA SER A 14 4.91 -16.86 -43.26
C SER A 14 5.32 -16.96 -41.78
N PHE A 15 4.60 -16.27 -40.90
CA PHE A 15 4.72 -16.50 -39.47
C PHE A 15 4.06 -17.84 -39.14
N HIS A 16 4.83 -18.93 -39.19
CA HIS A 16 4.47 -20.16 -38.51
C HIS A 16 4.44 -19.88 -37.00
N CYS A 17 3.25 -19.81 -36.43
CA CYS A 17 3.05 -19.77 -34.98
C CYS A 17 3.39 -21.15 -34.42
N SER A 18 4.68 -21.41 -34.17
CA SER A 18 5.10 -22.57 -33.38
C SER A 18 4.95 -22.21 -31.91
N SER A 19 3.79 -22.57 -31.36
CA SER A 19 3.54 -22.46 -29.93
C SER A 19 4.47 -23.42 -29.18
N SER A 20 5.61 -22.92 -28.71
CA SER A 20 6.49 -23.67 -27.81
C SER A 20 5.99 -23.53 -26.38
N TYR A 21 5.12 -24.44 -25.97
CA TYR A 21 4.68 -24.54 -24.57
C TYR A 21 5.88 -25.03 -23.74
N ARG A 22 6.37 -24.18 -22.83
CA ARG A 22 7.42 -24.56 -21.88
C ARG A 22 6.83 -25.54 -20.85
N ALA A 23 7.33 -26.77 -20.82
CA ALA A 23 6.92 -27.77 -19.85
C ALA A 23 7.27 -27.31 -18.42
N VAL A 24 6.26 -27.29 -17.54
CA VAL A 24 6.45 -27.07 -16.10
C VAL A 24 6.93 -28.39 -15.48
N PRO A 25 8.09 -28.43 -14.81
CA PRO A 25 8.57 -29.66 -14.17
C PRO A 25 7.60 -30.07 -13.06
N GLN A 26 7.22 -31.35 -13.04
CA GLN A 26 6.34 -31.90 -12.01
C GLN A 26 6.97 -31.76 -10.62
N ALA A 27 6.18 -31.28 -9.66
CA ALA A 27 6.61 -31.05 -8.29
C ALA A 27 7.02 -32.37 -7.61
N LEU A 28 8.29 -32.46 -7.18
CA LEU A 28 8.80 -33.57 -6.37
C LEU A 28 8.00 -33.65 -5.06
N ARG A 29 7.63 -34.87 -4.65
CA ARG A 29 6.82 -35.08 -3.45
C ARG A 29 7.51 -34.46 -2.22
N PRO A 30 6.78 -33.73 -1.36
CA PRO A 30 7.37 -33.05 -0.22
C PRO A 30 7.96 -34.08 0.76
N LYS A 31 9.20 -33.83 1.19
CA LYS A 31 9.88 -34.66 2.19
C LYS A 31 9.18 -34.50 3.55
N PRO A 32 9.11 -35.56 4.37
CA PRO A 32 8.52 -35.47 5.71
C PRO A 32 9.33 -34.50 6.58
N ILE A 33 8.63 -33.62 7.30
CA ILE A 33 9.24 -32.60 8.16
C ILE A 33 9.86 -33.31 9.37
N ARG A 34 11.16 -33.08 9.60
CA ARG A 34 11.87 -33.60 10.78
C ARG A 34 11.69 -32.64 11.94
N VAL A 35 11.16 -33.13 13.05
CA VAL A 35 10.88 -32.33 14.25
C VAL A 35 11.87 -32.70 15.36
N SER A 36 12.30 -31.72 16.15
CA SER A 36 13.14 -31.94 17.33
C SER A 36 12.35 -32.59 18.47
N ASN A 37 12.87 -33.67 19.05
CA ASN A 37 12.17 -34.42 20.11
C ASN A 37 12.02 -33.65 21.43
N LYS A 38 12.82 -32.60 21.66
CA LYS A 38 12.77 -31.79 22.89
C LYS A 38 11.88 -30.55 22.75
N THR A 39 11.91 -29.89 21.60
CA THR A 39 11.31 -28.56 21.43
C THR A 39 10.07 -28.60 20.54
N GLY A 40 9.83 -29.69 19.80
CA GLY A 40 8.72 -29.78 18.85
C GLY A 40 8.88 -28.84 17.64
N ILE A 41 10.03 -28.18 17.50
CA ILE A 41 10.32 -27.24 16.41
C ILE A 41 10.92 -28.02 15.23
N PRO A 42 10.46 -27.77 13.99
CA PRO A 42 11.05 -28.34 12.78
C PRO A 42 12.52 -27.98 12.64
N LEU A 43 13.35 -28.99 12.45
CA LEU A 43 14.76 -28.83 12.14
C LEU A 43 14.90 -28.42 10.66
N ASP A 44 15.86 -27.55 10.36
CA ASP A 44 16.24 -27.10 9.01
C ASP A 44 15.23 -26.19 8.25
N VAL A 45 14.11 -25.81 8.88
CA VAL A 45 13.12 -24.88 8.27
C VAL A 45 13.33 -23.44 8.72
N LEU A 46 13.84 -23.25 9.93
CA LEU A 46 14.09 -21.92 10.48
C LEU A 46 15.53 -21.48 10.20
N PRO A 47 15.76 -20.21 9.81
CA PRO A 47 17.10 -19.69 9.62
C PRO A 47 17.88 -19.76 10.95
N SER A 48 19.06 -20.39 10.93
CA SER A 48 19.92 -20.57 12.11
C SER A 48 20.58 -19.28 12.60
N ARG A 49 20.56 -18.22 11.79
CA ARG A 49 21.06 -16.89 12.13
C ARG A 49 19.91 -16.00 12.61
N GLY A 50 20.19 -15.12 13.58
CA GLY A 50 19.25 -14.12 14.09
C GLY A 50 18.76 -13.13 13.02
N LEU A 51 18.13 -12.03 13.46
CA LEU A 51 17.56 -11.03 12.56
C LEU A 51 18.55 -10.65 11.44
N THR A 52 18.11 -10.82 10.20
CA THR A 52 18.92 -10.44 9.04
C THR A 52 19.15 -8.92 9.04
N ALA A 53 20.26 -8.45 8.50
CA ALA A 53 20.57 -7.01 8.45
C ALA A 53 19.43 -6.17 7.85
N LYS A 54 18.74 -6.71 6.83
CA LYS A 54 17.55 -6.11 6.22
C LYS A 54 16.32 -6.05 7.13
N GLN A 55 16.18 -7.00 8.05
CA GLN A 55 15.11 -6.98 9.06
C GLN A 55 15.42 -5.98 10.17
N ALA A 56 16.68 -5.86 10.60
CA ALA A 56 17.11 -4.84 11.56
C ALA A 56 16.87 -3.43 11.00
N GLU A 57 17.21 -3.21 9.73
CA GLU A 57 16.95 -1.94 9.03
C GLU A 57 15.45 -1.61 8.92
N ARG A 58 14.60 -2.62 8.70
CA ARG A 58 13.14 -2.40 8.72
C ARG A 58 12.65 -1.97 10.09
N MET A 59 13.19 -2.54 11.16
CA MET A 59 12.83 -2.17 12.53
C MET A 59 13.19 -0.71 12.83
N THR A 60 14.32 -0.24 12.31
CA THR A 60 14.75 1.17 12.47
C THR A 60 13.90 2.17 11.66
N ARG A 61 13.05 1.71 10.74
CA ARG A 61 12.17 2.56 9.93
C ARG A 61 10.74 2.69 10.50
N ILE A 62 10.40 1.94 11.53
CA ILE A 62 9.10 2.02 12.19
C ILE A 62 9.08 3.33 12.98
N ASN A 63 8.21 4.26 12.59
CA ASN A 63 8.05 5.52 13.32
C ASN A 63 7.04 5.35 14.46
N ASP A 64 7.06 6.28 15.43
CA ASP A 64 6.08 6.28 16.53
C ASP A 64 4.62 6.37 16.03
N SER A 65 4.40 6.91 14.82
CA SER A 65 3.09 6.92 14.15
C SER A 65 2.59 5.55 13.72
N ASP A 66 3.51 4.60 13.49
CA ASP A 66 3.22 3.24 13.03
C ASP A 66 2.96 2.29 14.21
N LEU A 67 3.30 2.74 15.43
CA LEU A 67 3.00 2.01 16.65
C LEU A 67 1.48 2.06 16.94
N PRO A 68 0.93 0.99 17.53
CA PRO A 68 -0.48 0.96 17.91
C PRO A 68 -0.80 2.11 18.84
N ARG A 69 -1.73 2.98 18.41
CA ARG A 69 -2.20 4.14 19.17
C ARG A 69 -2.58 3.74 20.59
N VAL A 70 -2.36 4.63 21.56
CA VAL A 70 -2.69 4.41 22.98
C VAL A 70 -4.15 3.98 23.16
N SER A 71 -5.06 4.44 22.30
CA SER A 71 -6.47 4.02 22.35
C SER A 71 -6.74 2.56 21.94
N THR A 72 -5.81 1.91 21.25
CA THR A 72 -5.95 0.53 20.73
C THR A 72 -5.34 -0.52 21.65
N GLN A 73 -4.59 -0.08 22.66
CA GLN A 73 -3.94 -0.97 23.63
C GLN A 73 -4.93 -1.45 24.70
N ALA A 74 -4.79 -2.70 25.12
CA ALA A 74 -5.57 -3.27 26.20
C ALA A 74 -5.26 -2.54 27.52
N ARG A 75 -6.31 -2.30 28.33
CA ARG A 75 -6.21 -1.62 29.62
C ARG A 75 -5.61 -2.55 30.68
N SER A 76 -4.61 -2.07 31.44
CA SER A 76 -4.14 -2.74 32.66
C SER A 76 -5.22 -2.71 33.76
N LYS A 77 -5.31 -3.79 34.54
CA LYS A 77 -6.32 -3.94 35.59
C LYS A 77 -5.91 -3.20 36.87
N GLU A 78 -4.62 -3.17 37.19
CA GLU A 78 -4.06 -2.56 38.41
C GLU A 78 -3.57 -1.11 38.25
N GLU A 79 -4.14 -0.31 37.32
CA GLU A 79 -3.71 1.09 37.16
C GLU A 79 -4.04 1.98 38.37
N SER A 80 -3.13 2.92 38.68
CA SER A 80 -3.38 3.94 39.70
C SER A 80 -4.37 5.00 39.20
N LYS A 81 -4.94 5.81 40.12
CA LYS A 81 -5.87 6.89 39.76
C LYS A 81 -5.21 7.95 38.86
N GLU A 82 -3.92 8.17 39.02
CA GLU A 82 -3.14 9.15 38.26
C GLU A 82 -2.85 8.65 36.84
N GLU A 83 -2.40 7.39 36.71
CA GLU A 83 -2.21 6.73 35.42
C GLU A 83 -3.51 6.67 34.60
N ARG A 84 -4.65 6.42 35.27
CA ARG A 84 -5.96 6.46 34.62
C ARG A 84 -6.26 7.83 34.01
N LYS A 85 -5.93 8.91 34.73
CA LYS A 85 -6.12 10.30 34.25
C LYS A 85 -5.18 10.58 33.09
N ALA A 86 -3.89 10.27 33.23
CA ALA A 86 -2.89 10.46 32.20
C ALA A 86 -3.26 9.76 30.88
N ARG A 87 -3.67 8.48 30.94
CA ARG A 87 -4.13 7.75 29.74
C ARG A 87 -5.34 8.41 29.08
N LYS A 88 -6.33 8.80 29.88
CA LYS A 88 -7.54 9.45 29.34
C LYS A 88 -7.20 10.79 28.69
N GLN A 89 -6.30 11.55 29.29
CA GLN A 89 -5.85 12.83 28.77
C GLN A 89 -5.10 12.64 27.43
N ALA A 90 -4.15 11.70 27.38
CA ALA A 90 -3.43 11.36 26.15
C ALA A 90 -4.37 10.99 25.00
N ILE A 91 -5.38 10.14 25.25
CA ILE A 91 -6.38 9.77 24.23
C ILE A 91 -7.23 10.99 23.80
N LYS A 92 -7.52 11.91 24.72
CA LYS A 92 -8.32 13.11 24.43
C LYS A 92 -7.54 14.09 23.55
N GLU A 93 -6.27 14.30 23.86
CA GLU A 93 -5.34 15.15 23.09
C GLU A 93 -5.12 14.58 21.69
N GLU A 94 -4.80 13.28 21.59
CA GLU A 94 -4.62 12.60 20.30
C GLU A 94 -5.87 12.72 19.39
N ARG A 95 -7.07 12.61 19.99
CA ARG A 95 -8.34 12.78 19.26
C ARG A 95 -8.60 14.23 18.86
N LYS A 96 -8.14 15.19 19.66
CA LYS A 96 -8.28 16.63 19.37
C LYS A 96 -7.38 17.01 18.20
N GLU A 97 -6.10 16.64 18.26
CA GLU A 97 -5.13 16.86 17.18
C GLU A 97 -5.62 16.27 15.86
N ARG A 98 -6.11 15.02 15.88
CA ARG A 98 -6.67 14.38 14.67
C ARG A 98 -7.89 15.13 14.09
N ARG A 99 -8.72 15.76 14.93
CA ARG A 99 -9.85 16.57 14.45
C ARG A 99 -9.37 17.86 13.80
N GLU A 100 -8.35 18.48 14.37
CA GLU A 100 -7.72 19.69 13.84
C GLU A 100 -7.03 19.41 12.50
N GLU A 101 -6.23 18.35 12.42
CA GLU A 101 -5.63 17.87 11.16
C GLU A 101 -6.68 17.58 10.09
N LYS A 102 -7.73 16.83 10.44
CA LYS A 102 -8.82 16.52 9.51
C LYS A 102 -9.53 17.79 9.03
N LYS A 103 -9.73 18.76 9.93
CA LYS A 103 -10.35 20.05 9.59
C LYS A 103 -9.46 20.84 8.63
N ALA A 104 -8.18 21.00 8.96
CA ALA A 104 -7.20 21.69 8.12
C ALA A 104 -7.10 21.04 6.74
N ASN A 105 -7.03 19.71 6.66
CA ASN A 105 -7.03 18.98 5.39
C ASN A 105 -8.30 19.24 4.59
N LYS A 106 -9.47 19.16 5.23
CA LYS A 106 -10.74 19.43 4.56
C LYS A 106 -10.80 20.85 4.00
N GLU A 107 -10.31 21.84 4.75
CA GLU A 107 -10.25 23.24 4.33
C GLU A 107 -9.27 23.42 3.16
N ALA A 108 -8.07 22.84 3.25
CA ALA A 108 -7.08 22.88 2.17
C ALA A 108 -7.62 22.29 0.85
N PHE A 109 -8.27 21.12 0.89
CA PHE A 109 -8.88 20.53 -0.30
C PHE A 109 -10.04 21.36 -0.86
N LYS A 110 -10.82 22.00 0.02
CA LYS A 110 -11.92 22.87 -0.40
C LYS A 110 -11.40 24.11 -1.13
N GLU A 111 -10.35 24.74 -0.60
CA GLU A 111 -9.74 25.92 -1.20
C GLU A 111 -9.06 25.61 -2.53
N GLU A 112 -8.31 24.50 -2.59
CA GLU A 112 -7.66 24.06 -3.83
C GLU A 112 -8.69 23.77 -4.92
N LYS A 113 -9.79 23.08 -4.58
CA LYS A 113 -10.89 22.85 -5.51
C LYS A 113 -11.47 24.16 -6.06
N ALA A 114 -11.76 25.13 -5.19
CA ALA A 114 -12.29 26.43 -5.61
C ALA A 114 -11.30 27.18 -6.52
N ARG A 115 -10.00 27.07 -6.25
CA ARG A 115 -8.95 27.67 -7.09
C ARG A 115 -8.92 27.05 -8.48
N GLN A 116 -8.97 25.72 -8.56
CA GLN A 116 -8.99 24.99 -9.83
C GLN A 116 -10.26 25.30 -10.65
N GLU A 117 -11.42 25.37 -10.00
CA GLU A 117 -12.67 25.75 -10.66
C GLU A 117 -12.60 27.16 -11.25
N LYS A 118 -12.04 28.12 -10.50
CA LYS A 118 -11.84 29.49 -11.00
C LYS A 118 -10.88 29.54 -12.19
N GLN A 119 -9.77 28.82 -12.13
CA GLN A 119 -8.81 28.72 -13.24
C GLN A 119 -9.48 28.13 -14.49
N MET A 120 -10.26 27.07 -14.34
CA MET A 120 -10.99 26.43 -15.43
C MET A 120 -12.03 27.36 -16.07
N LEU A 121 -12.75 28.16 -15.27
CA LEU A 121 -13.69 29.15 -15.78
C LEU A 121 -12.97 30.24 -16.60
N ASN A 122 -11.87 30.79 -16.08
CA ASN A 122 -11.08 31.81 -16.77
C ASN A 122 -10.53 31.31 -18.12
N LEU A 123 -10.05 30.08 -18.17
CA LEU A 123 -9.60 29.45 -19.42
C LEU A 123 -10.75 29.33 -20.42
N ARG A 124 -11.93 28.88 -19.99
CA ARG A 124 -13.12 28.77 -20.85
C ARG A 124 -13.56 30.12 -21.42
N THR A 125 -13.58 31.16 -20.60
CA THR A 125 -13.98 32.51 -21.05
C THR A 125 -12.98 33.11 -22.03
N ASN A 126 -11.68 32.93 -21.77
CA ASN A 126 -10.62 33.50 -22.62
C ASN A 126 -10.50 32.78 -23.97
N ILE A 127 -10.67 31.45 -24.00
CA ILE A 127 -10.68 30.67 -25.26
C ILE A 127 -11.91 31.02 -26.10
N GLN A 128 -13.08 31.24 -25.48
CA GLN A 128 -14.27 31.69 -26.20
C GLN A 128 -14.15 33.12 -26.75
N GLY A 129 -13.32 33.98 -26.13
CA GLY A 129 -13.00 35.32 -26.64
C GLY A 129 -12.02 35.33 -27.80
N LEU A 130 -11.28 34.24 -28.03
CA LEU A 130 -10.37 34.00 -29.16
C LEU A 130 -11.07 33.17 -30.26
N LYS A 131 -12.28 33.58 -30.66
CA LYS A 131 -12.90 33.05 -31.89
C LYS A 131 -12.21 33.73 -33.09
N LEU A 132 -11.37 32.97 -33.80
CA LEU A 132 -10.91 33.28 -35.16
C LEU A 132 -12.07 33.15 -36.15
#